data_AF-B9TL76-F1
#
_entry.id   AF-B9TL76-F1
#
_cell.length_a   1.000
_cell.length_b   1.000
_cell.length_c   1.000
_cell.angle_alpha   90.00
_cell.angle_beta   90.00
_cell.angle_gamma   90.00
#
_symmetry.space_group_name_H-M   'P 1'
#
loop_
_entity.id
_entity.type
_entity.pdbx_description
1 polymer ?
#
loop_
_entity_poly.entity_id
_entity_poly.type
_entity_poly.pdbx_seq_one_letter_code
_entity_poly.pdbx_strand_id
1 'polypeptide(L)'
;MARVKGTPNANVAGALKGDAYVLEWVPIANPDQNRGNATGPSGTTINNAAGPFVQGWLQGALRMNRGEGIWYAQGKMYVMDTSGGAVSRGAIWELDLATQVFRCIYSSPNTTVGNMGDNLTVSPRNAILICEDASTATTDTFGYGQRLMGITQGGDAYIFAKNNVQLTTAQLNAAGKLDTLAGDHRGNEFAGACFDPTGRYLFVNIQTPGITFAISGPWAKGPL
;
A
#
# COMPACT_ATOMS: atom_id res chain seq x y z
N MET A 1 -15.99 10.09 4.02
CA MET A 1 -15.40 8.79 4.41
C MET A 1 -16.29 7.66 3.90
N ALA A 2 -15.75 6.49 3.56
CA ALA A 2 -16.52 5.37 3.02
C ALA A 2 -17.30 4.63 4.12
N ARG A 3 -18.48 4.11 3.78
CA ARG A 3 -19.35 3.27 4.60
C ARG A 3 -19.82 2.08 3.77
N VAL A 4 -19.92 0.90 4.37
CA VAL A 4 -20.56 -0.25 3.72
C VAL A 4 -22.07 -0.10 3.80
N LYS A 5 -22.74 -0.16 2.64
CA LYS A 5 -24.19 -0.03 2.55
C LYS A 5 -24.89 -1.11 3.37
N GLY A 6 -25.72 -0.70 4.33
CA GLY A 6 -26.46 -1.61 5.21
C GLY A 6 -25.64 -2.26 6.33
N THR A 7 -24.36 -1.91 6.49
CA THR A 7 -23.51 -2.44 7.57
C THR A 7 -22.71 -1.29 8.20
N PRO A 8 -23.26 -0.58 9.20
CA PRO A 8 -22.56 0.52 9.85
C PRO A 8 -21.31 0.01 10.57
N ASN A 9 -20.25 0.81 10.54
CA ASN A 9 -18.98 0.53 11.23
C ASN A 9 -18.35 -0.81 10.84
N ALA A 10 -18.56 -1.24 9.59
CA ALA A 10 -17.95 -2.46 9.05
C ALA A 10 -16.42 -2.45 9.28
N ASN A 11 -15.90 -3.55 9.82
CA ASN A 11 -14.47 -3.75 9.99
C ASN A 11 -13.94 -4.65 8.88
N VAL A 12 -13.24 -4.06 7.91
CA VAL A 12 -12.73 -4.80 6.75
C VAL A 12 -11.26 -5.23 6.91
N ALA A 13 -10.68 -5.06 8.11
CA ALA A 13 -9.28 -5.39 8.38
C ALA A 13 -8.93 -6.87 8.10
N GLY A 14 -9.84 -7.80 8.38
CA GLY A 14 -9.64 -9.25 8.20
C GLY A 14 -9.96 -9.77 6.79
N ALA A 15 -9.88 -8.91 5.77
CA ALA A 15 -10.32 -9.21 4.42
C ALA A 15 -9.76 -10.53 3.88
N LEU A 16 -10.60 -11.28 3.19
CA LEU A 16 -10.19 -12.39 2.34
C LEU A 16 -10.26 -11.94 0.88
N LYS A 17 -9.40 -12.53 0.04
CA LYS A 17 -9.47 -12.32 -1.41
C LYS A 17 -10.86 -12.72 -1.91
N GLY A 18 -11.52 -11.81 -2.63
CA GLY A 18 -12.88 -11.98 -3.12
C GLY A 18 -13.96 -11.30 -2.28
N ASP A 19 -13.68 -10.92 -1.04
CA ASP A 19 -14.62 -10.12 -0.23
C ASP A 19 -15.01 -8.86 -0.99
N ALA A 20 -16.31 -8.54 -1.00
CA ALA A 20 -16.85 -7.43 -1.76
C ALA A 20 -17.99 -6.74 -1.02
N TYR A 21 -17.98 -5.41 -1.05
CA TYR A 21 -18.98 -4.56 -0.42
C TYR A 21 -19.44 -3.48 -1.39
N VAL A 22 -20.70 -3.06 -1.29
CA VAL A 22 -21.16 -1.83 -1.95
C VAL A 22 -20.94 -0.68 -0.98
N LEU A 23 -20.22 0.36 -1.42
CA LEU A 23 -19.94 1.53 -0.61
C LEU A 23 -20.94 2.65 -0.84
N GLU A 24 -21.05 3.47 0.20
CA GLU A 24 -21.62 4.81 0.16
C GLU A 24 -20.70 5.77 0.92
N TRP A 25 -20.91 7.08 0.78
CA TRP A 25 -20.01 8.09 1.33
C TRP A 25 -20.72 8.96 2.35
N VAL A 26 -20.07 9.15 3.50
CA VAL A 26 -20.52 10.07 4.54
C VAL A 26 -19.68 11.35 4.52
N PRO A 27 -20.28 12.54 4.67
CA PRO A 27 -19.56 13.81 4.69
C PRO A 27 -18.71 13.94 5.97
N ILE A 28 -17.56 14.61 5.85
CA ILE A 28 -16.76 15.03 6.99
C ILE A 28 -16.87 16.55 7.05
N ALA A 29 -17.58 17.06 8.06
CA ALA A 29 -17.93 18.48 8.14
C ALA A 29 -16.76 19.35 8.62
N ASN A 30 -15.93 18.82 9.53
CA ASN A 30 -14.79 19.52 10.11
C ASN A 30 -13.50 18.70 9.96
N PRO A 31 -12.77 18.80 8.83
CA PRO A 31 -11.53 18.05 8.64
C PRO A 31 -10.45 18.36 9.69
N ASP A 32 -10.53 19.52 10.36
CA ASP A 32 -9.56 19.98 11.37
C ASP A 32 -9.95 19.63 12.81
N GLN A 33 -11.00 18.81 13.00
CA GLN A 33 -11.40 18.40 14.34
C GLN A 33 -10.24 17.69 15.07
N ASN A 34 -10.04 18.05 16.34
CA ASN A 34 -9.09 17.37 17.21
C ASN A 34 -9.42 15.87 17.39
N ARG A 35 -8.39 15.09 17.76
CA ARG A 35 -8.54 13.67 18.11
C ARG A 35 -9.59 13.48 19.21
N GLY A 36 -10.29 12.34 19.18
CA GLY A 36 -11.32 12.03 20.17
C GLY A 36 -11.76 10.57 20.17
N ASN A 37 -12.80 10.31 20.98
CA ASN A 37 -13.45 9.02 21.11
C ASN A 37 -14.85 9.08 20.49
N ALA A 38 -15.39 7.96 20.03
CA ALA A 38 -16.76 7.88 19.54
C ALA A 38 -17.32 6.46 19.65
N THR A 39 -18.62 6.36 19.93
CA THR A 39 -19.39 5.12 19.78
C THR A 39 -20.21 5.25 18.50
N GLY A 40 -19.95 4.36 17.53
CA GLY A 40 -20.64 4.36 16.25
C GLY A 40 -22.03 3.73 16.34
N PRO A 41 -22.86 3.81 15.28
CA PRO A 41 -24.18 3.18 15.24
C PRO A 41 -24.19 1.67 15.49
N SER A 42 -23.06 0.96 15.32
CA SER A 42 -22.94 -0.46 15.71
C SER A 42 -22.79 -0.69 17.22
N GLY A 43 -22.71 0.37 18.03
CA GLY A 43 -22.37 0.29 19.45
C GLY A 43 -20.87 0.10 19.73
N THR A 44 -20.03 0.01 18.70
CA THR A 44 -18.58 -0.15 18.87
C THR A 44 -17.92 1.20 19.16
N THR A 45 -17.13 1.26 20.24
CA THR A 45 -16.37 2.44 20.64
C THR A 45 -14.96 2.41 20.04
N ILE A 46 -14.53 3.56 19.51
CA ILE A 46 -13.14 3.87 19.15
C ILE A 46 -12.59 4.90 20.13
N ASN A 47 -11.29 4.84 20.37
CA ASN A 47 -10.60 5.74 21.30
C ASN A 47 -9.41 6.41 20.62
N ASN A 48 -9.15 7.66 20.97
CA ASN A 48 -8.01 8.46 20.52
C ASN A 48 -7.81 8.45 18.98
N ALA A 49 -8.91 8.50 18.22
CA ALA A 49 -8.87 8.51 16.77
C ALA A 49 -8.78 9.93 16.20
N ALA A 50 -8.25 10.09 14.99
CA ALA A 50 -8.23 11.35 14.26
C ALA A 50 -9.64 11.95 14.13
N GLY A 51 -9.79 13.27 14.20
CA GLY A 51 -11.11 13.93 14.13
C GLY A 51 -11.94 13.58 12.90
N PRO A 52 -11.37 13.51 11.67
CA PRO A 52 -12.09 13.01 10.50
C PRO A 52 -12.60 11.58 10.67
N PHE A 53 -11.80 10.71 11.29
CA PHE A 53 -12.20 9.33 11.56
C PHE A 53 -13.33 9.26 12.61
N VAL A 54 -13.26 10.08 13.67
CA VAL A 54 -14.33 10.23 14.68
C VAL A 54 -15.66 10.61 14.01
N GLN A 55 -15.66 11.63 13.15
CA GLN A 55 -16.85 12.07 12.42
C GLN A 55 -17.41 11.00 11.48
N GLY A 56 -16.54 10.31 10.74
CA GLY A 56 -16.95 9.21 9.89
C GLY A 56 -17.53 8.05 10.70
N TRP A 57 -16.90 7.69 11.81
CA TRP A 57 -17.30 6.59 12.67
C TRP A 57 -18.69 6.81 13.28
N LEU A 58 -18.99 8.03 13.76
CA LEU A 58 -20.31 8.42 14.23
C LEU A 58 -21.41 8.27 13.16
N GLN A 59 -21.03 8.35 11.88
CA GLN A 59 -21.93 8.20 10.73
C GLN A 59 -21.93 6.77 10.15
N GLY A 60 -21.27 5.83 10.81
CA GLY A 60 -21.22 4.43 10.41
C GLY A 60 -20.15 4.10 9.36
N ALA A 61 -19.15 4.96 9.15
CA ALA A 61 -18.05 4.68 8.23
C ALA A 61 -17.34 3.36 8.56
N LEU A 62 -16.86 2.67 7.52
CA LEU A 62 -16.07 1.45 7.67
C LEU A 62 -14.68 1.78 8.23
N ARG A 63 -13.98 0.77 8.73
CA ARG A 63 -12.54 0.87 9.07
C ARG A 63 -11.72 -0.20 8.36
N MET A 64 -10.53 0.22 7.93
CA MET A 64 -9.40 -0.64 7.51
C MET A 64 -8.41 -0.75 8.67
N ASN A 65 -7.38 -1.58 8.54
CA ASN A 65 -6.37 -1.71 9.60
C ASN A 65 -5.34 -0.57 9.53
N ARG A 66 -4.68 -0.42 8.39
CA ARG A 66 -3.67 0.62 8.13
C ARG A 66 -3.67 1.00 6.65
N GLY A 67 -4.66 1.79 6.25
CA GLY A 67 -4.76 2.28 4.88
C GLY A 67 -3.65 3.29 4.55
N GLU A 68 -2.82 2.99 3.56
CA GLU A 68 -1.67 3.82 3.16
C GLU A 68 -1.81 4.26 1.68
N GLY A 69 -1.18 3.56 0.74
CA GLY A 69 -1.20 3.92 -0.68
C GLY A 69 -2.59 3.88 -1.32
N ILE A 70 -2.88 4.87 -2.18
CA ILE A 70 -4.06 4.90 -3.05
C ILE A 70 -3.67 5.30 -4.48
N TRP A 71 -4.22 4.61 -5.48
CA TRP A 71 -3.95 4.89 -6.89
C TRP A 71 -5.21 4.85 -7.75
N TYR A 72 -5.36 5.83 -8.64
CA TYR A 72 -6.43 5.86 -9.63
C TYR A 72 -5.97 5.28 -10.97
N ALA A 73 -6.74 4.36 -11.54
CA ALA A 73 -6.57 3.94 -12.93
C ALA A 73 -7.90 3.45 -13.52
N GLN A 74 -8.21 3.89 -14.75
CA GLN A 74 -9.31 3.36 -15.55
C GLN A 74 -10.68 3.32 -14.83
N GLY A 75 -11.04 4.40 -14.14
CA GLY A 75 -12.32 4.48 -13.42
C GLY A 75 -12.36 3.71 -12.09
N LYS A 76 -11.22 3.21 -11.64
CA LYS A 76 -11.07 2.46 -10.39
C LYS A 76 -10.05 3.12 -9.46
N MET A 77 -10.24 2.92 -8.16
CA MET A 77 -9.24 3.23 -7.13
C MET A 77 -8.69 1.94 -6.54
N TYR A 78 -7.38 1.87 -6.36
CA TYR A 78 -6.68 0.77 -5.71
C TYR A 78 -6.14 1.27 -4.38
N VAL A 79 -6.50 0.62 -3.27
CA VAL A 79 -6.14 1.04 -1.91
C VAL A 79 -5.36 -0.07 -1.23
N MET A 80 -4.19 0.26 -0.69
CA MET A 80 -3.39 -0.62 0.15
C MET A 80 -3.85 -0.54 1.60
N ASP A 81 -4.17 -1.68 2.20
CA ASP A 81 -4.29 -1.84 3.66
C ASP A 81 -3.08 -2.64 4.14
N THR A 82 -2.07 -1.95 4.64
CA THR A 82 -0.74 -2.48 4.87
C THR A 82 -0.69 -3.64 5.84
N SER A 83 -1.50 -3.58 6.89
CA SER A 83 -1.66 -4.66 7.86
C SER A 83 -3.01 -5.35 7.71
N GLY A 84 -3.66 -5.22 6.55
CA GLY A 84 -4.90 -5.90 6.22
C GLY A 84 -4.69 -7.39 5.93
N GLY A 85 -5.82 -8.10 5.85
CA GLY A 85 -5.89 -9.52 5.54
C GLY A 85 -5.80 -10.43 6.77
N ALA A 86 -6.17 -11.69 6.60
CA ALA A 86 -6.26 -12.68 7.68
C ALA A 86 -4.95 -12.93 8.45
N VAL A 87 -3.80 -12.62 7.83
CA VAL A 87 -2.46 -12.81 8.41
C VAL A 87 -1.73 -11.49 8.69
N SER A 88 -2.42 -10.35 8.57
CA SER A 88 -1.89 -9.00 8.83
C SER A 88 -0.64 -8.65 8.02
N ARG A 89 -0.63 -9.01 6.73
CA ARG A 89 0.53 -8.85 5.82
C ARG A 89 0.22 -8.07 4.55
N GLY A 90 -0.94 -7.44 4.50
CA GLY A 90 -1.33 -6.57 3.41
C GLY A 90 -2.53 -7.11 2.66
N ALA A 91 -3.45 -6.21 2.34
CA ALA A 91 -4.54 -6.45 1.40
C ALA A 91 -4.63 -5.27 0.41
N ILE A 92 -5.07 -5.56 -0.81
CA ILE A 92 -5.38 -4.54 -1.81
C ILE A 92 -6.86 -4.59 -2.12
N TRP A 93 -7.48 -3.43 -2.06
CA TRP A 93 -8.85 -3.23 -2.45
C TRP A 93 -8.96 -2.49 -3.77
N GLU A 94 -9.84 -2.96 -4.65
CA GLU A 94 -10.27 -2.29 -5.86
C GLU A 94 -11.67 -1.70 -5.65
N LEU A 95 -11.80 -0.37 -5.74
CA LEU A 95 -13.07 0.34 -5.79
C LEU A 95 -13.40 0.68 -7.24
N ASP A 96 -14.49 0.11 -7.76
CA ASP A 96 -15.09 0.56 -9.01
C ASP A 96 -15.94 1.82 -8.76
N LEU A 97 -15.59 2.95 -9.39
CA LEU A 97 -16.25 4.22 -9.10
C LEU A 97 -17.64 4.35 -9.74
N ALA A 98 -17.94 3.57 -10.78
CA ALA A 98 -19.26 3.60 -11.42
C ALA A 98 -20.30 2.83 -10.58
N THR A 99 -19.90 1.69 -10.02
CA THR A 99 -20.78 0.79 -9.27
C THR A 99 -20.66 0.96 -7.75
N GLN A 100 -19.60 1.63 -7.27
CA GLN A 100 -19.23 1.72 -5.87
C GLN A 100 -18.96 0.35 -5.21
N VAL A 101 -18.65 -0.67 -6.01
CA VAL A 101 -18.24 -1.98 -5.50
C VAL A 101 -16.78 -1.93 -5.08
N PHE A 102 -16.53 -2.28 -3.83
CA PHE A 102 -15.23 -2.34 -3.20
C PHE A 102 -14.84 -3.79 -2.93
N ARG A 103 -13.89 -4.32 -3.71
CA ARG A 103 -13.51 -5.73 -3.70
C ARG A 103 -12.06 -5.91 -3.25
N CYS A 104 -11.82 -6.84 -2.34
CA CYS A 104 -10.48 -7.29 -1.98
C CYS A 104 -9.93 -8.16 -3.13
N ILE A 105 -8.99 -7.64 -3.91
CA ILE A 105 -8.39 -8.34 -5.06
C ILE A 105 -7.12 -9.11 -4.66
N TYR A 106 -6.53 -8.75 -3.53
CA TYR A 106 -5.38 -9.42 -2.95
C TYR A 106 -5.48 -9.35 -1.42
N SER A 107 -5.25 -10.47 -0.76
CA SER A 107 -4.94 -10.54 0.67
C SER A 107 -3.79 -11.51 0.79
N SER A 108 -2.73 -11.13 1.50
CA SER A 108 -1.57 -12.02 1.64
C SER A 108 -2.02 -13.39 2.18
N PRO A 109 -1.68 -14.51 1.51
CA PRO A 109 -2.14 -15.83 1.92
C PRO A 109 -1.38 -16.37 3.15
N ASN A 110 -0.19 -15.84 3.43
CA ASN A 110 0.64 -16.22 4.58
C ASN A 110 1.69 -15.12 4.87
N THR A 111 2.59 -15.40 5.81
CA THR A 111 3.62 -14.45 6.28
C THR A 111 4.87 -14.36 5.42
N THR A 112 5.01 -15.19 4.37
CA THR A 112 6.19 -15.23 3.50
C THR A 112 5.94 -14.62 2.12
N VAL A 113 4.67 -14.50 1.70
CA VAL A 113 4.28 -13.94 0.40
C VAL A 113 4.28 -12.41 0.42
N GLY A 114 3.32 -11.76 1.06
CA GLY A 114 3.30 -10.31 1.26
C GLY A 114 3.96 -9.91 2.58
N ASN A 115 4.54 -8.72 2.62
CA ASN A 115 5.12 -8.19 3.84
C ASN A 115 4.89 -6.68 3.97
N MET A 116 3.68 -6.32 4.43
CA MET A 116 3.34 -4.92 4.75
C MET A 116 3.60 -3.97 3.58
N GLY A 117 2.93 -4.19 2.45
CA GLY A 117 2.94 -3.20 1.37
C GLY A 117 2.35 -1.87 1.85
N ASP A 118 3.04 -0.76 1.62
CA ASP A 118 2.58 0.59 1.98
C ASP A 118 1.97 1.27 0.75
N ASN A 119 2.81 1.59 -0.24
CA ASN A 119 2.38 2.30 -1.42
C ASN A 119 2.20 1.36 -2.63
N LEU A 120 1.37 1.76 -3.59
CA LEU A 120 1.19 1.00 -4.84
C LEU A 120 1.10 1.92 -6.06
N THR A 121 1.38 1.36 -7.23
CA THR A 121 1.15 2.01 -8.53
C THR A 121 0.54 1.04 -9.52
N VAL A 122 -0.26 1.55 -10.44
CA VAL A 122 -0.78 0.80 -11.58
C VAL A 122 0.02 1.15 -12.81
N SER A 123 0.56 0.14 -13.48
CA SER A 123 1.34 0.30 -14.69
C SER A 123 0.48 0.76 -15.88
N PRO A 124 1.07 1.32 -16.94
CA PRO A 124 0.39 1.61 -18.20
C PRO A 124 -0.27 0.40 -18.86
N ARG A 125 0.12 -0.81 -18.45
CA ARG A 125 -0.42 -2.10 -18.89
C ARG A 125 -1.40 -2.71 -17.89
N ASN A 126 -1.86 -1.92 -16.91
CA ASN A 126 -2.86 -2.27 -15.91
C ASN A 126 -2.43 -3.37 -14.92
N ALA A 127 -1.14 -3.47 -14.62
CA ALA A 127 -0.63 -4.33 -13.56
C ALA A 127 -0.36 -3.52 -12.29
N ILE A 128 -0.53 -4.13 -11.12
CA ILE A 128 -0.26 -3.49 -9.84
C ILE A 128 1.15 -3.84 -9.39
N LEU A 129 1.89 -2.82 -8.97
CA LEU A 129 3.16 -2.93 -8.27
C LEU A 129 3.02 -2.35 -6.87
N ILE A 130 3.51 -3.07 -5.87
CA ILE A 130 3.46 -2.74 -4.45
C ILE A 130 4.86 -2.44 -3.96
N CYS A 131 4.99 -1.45 -3.10
CA CYS A 131 6.18 -1.09 -2.36
C CYS A 131 6.08 -1.63 -0.93
N GLU A 132 6.97 -2.52 -0.50
CA GLU A 132 6.98 -3.02 0.88
C GLU A 132 7.65 -2.04 1.86
N ASP A 133 7.00 -1.85 3.01
CA ASP A 133 7.49 -1.18 4.21
C ASP A 133 7.17 -2.02 5.45
N ALA A 134 7.87 -3.14 5.59
CA ALA A 134 7.80 -3.95 6.79
C ALA A 134 8.81 -3.48 7.84
N SER A 135 8.43 -3.55 9.12
CA SER A 135 9.37 -3.34 10.23
C SER A 135 10.57 -4.31 10.20
N THR A 136 10.44 -5.43 9.50
CA THR A 136 11.52 -6.38 9.25
C THR A 136 11.43 -6.85 7.81
N ALA A 137 12.47 -6.56 7.04
CA ALA A 137 12.58 -6.99 5.66
C ALA A 137 12.69 -8.52 5.53
N THR A 138 12.31 -9.03 4.36
CA THR A 138 12.26 -10.47 4.11
C THR A 138 13.62 -11.02 3.70
N THR A 139 13.97 -12.20 4.25
CA THR A 139 15.01 -13.06 3.71
C THR A 139 14.37 -14.19 2.91
N ASP A 140 14.64 -14.24 1.62
CA ASP A 140 14.21 -15.32 0.72
C ASP A 140 15.39 -15.79 -0.15
N THR A 141 15.11 -16.55 -1.21
CA THR A 141 16.14 -17.07 -2.13
C THR A 141 16.93 -15.97 -2.85
N PHE A 142 16.44 -14.73 -2.88
CA PHE A 142 17.14 -13.57 -3.43
C PHE A 142 17.87 -12.74 -2.36
N GLY A 143 17.97 -13.23 -1.13
CA GLY A 143 18.66 -12.60 -0.01
C GLY A 143 17.76 -11.73 0.87
N TYR A 144 18.38 -10.94 1.75
CA TYR A 144 17.71 -10.03 2.69
C TYR A 144 17.41 -8.68 2.03
N GLY A 145 16.18 -8.19 2.15
CA GLY A 145 15.81 -6.81 1.77
C GLY A 145 14.31 -6.61 1.53
N GLN A 146 13.85 -5.36 1.55
CA GLN A 146 12.48 -4.98 1.17
C GLN A 146 12.26 -5.23 -0.32
N ARG A 147 11.01 -5.42 -0.74
CA ARG A 147 10.68 -5.85 -2.10
C ARG A 147 9.72 -4.89 -2.80
N LEU A 148 9.85 -4.86 -4.12
CA LEU A 148 8.76 -4.48 -5.00
C LEU A 148 8.01 -5.76 -5.40
N MET A 149 6.71 -5.80 -5.15
CA MET A 149 5.88 -6.97 -5.40
C MET A 149 4.89 -6.67 -6.51
N GLY A 150 4.83 -7.51 -7.53
CA GLY A 150 3.79 -7.43 -8.56
C GLY A 150 2.61 -8.34 -8.23
N ILE A 151 1.42 -7.97 -8.70
CA ILE A 151 0.22 -8.81 -8.63
C ILE A 151 -0.18 -9.27 -10.04
N THR A 152 -0.40 -10.58 -10.21
CA THR A 152 -0.90 -11.16 -11.46
C THR A 152 -2.39 -10.87 -11.63
N GLN A 153 -2.94 -11.04 -12.83
CA GLN A 153 -4.40 -10.93 -13.06
C GLN A 153 -5.20 -11.95 -12.22
N GLY A 154 -4.60 -13.11 -11.92
CA GLY A 154 -5.18 -14.11 -11.04
C GLY A 154 -5.16 -13.70 -9.56
N GLY A 155 -4.50 -12.61 -9.20
CA GLY A 155 -4.34 -12.11 -7.84
C GLY A 155 -3.27 -12.84 -7.04
N ASP A 156 -2.27 -13.43 -7.70
CA ASP A 156 -1.08 -14.00 -7.08
C ASP A 156 0.02 -12.95 -7.02
N ALA A 157 0.86 -12.98 -5.97
CA ALA A 157 1.98 -12.06 -5.83
C ALA A 157 3.29 -12.68 -6.33
N TYR A 158 4.16 -11.86 -6.91
CA TYR A 158 5.51 -12.23 -7.29
C TYR A 158 6.51 -11.12 -6.95
N ILE A 159 7.76 -11.49 -6.71
CA ILE A 159 8.84 -10.53 -6.46
C ILE A 159 9.25 -9.92 -7.80
N PHE A 160 9.08 -8.61 -7.96
CA PHE A 160 9.56 -7.87 -9.12
C PHE A 160 11.01 -7.43 -8.95
N ALA A 161 11.33 -6.83 -7.81
CA ALA A 161 12.68 -6.40 -7.45
C ALA A 161 12.89 -6.42 -5.94
N LYS A 162 14.15 -6.36 -5.51
CA LYS A 162 14.54 -6.30 -4.11
C LYS A 162 15.55 -5.18 -3.88
N ASN A 163 15.39 -4.46 -2.78
CA ASN A 163 16.35 -3.45 -2.35
C ASN A 163 17.69 -4.13 -2.01
N ASN A 164 18.75 -3.75 -2.71
CA ASN A 164 20.11 -4.24 -2.49
C ASN A 164 21.11 -3.10 -2.18
N VAL A 165 20.63 -1.97 -1.65
CA VAL A 165 21.47 -0.80 -1.37
C VAL A 165 22.36 -1.07 -0.16
N GLN A 166 23.66 -1.17 -0.41
CA GLN A 166 24.71 -1.21 0.61
C GLN A 166 25.82 -0.27 0.17
N LEU A 167 26.11 0.74 0.99
CA LEU A 167 27.02 1.81 0.62
C LEU A 167 28.17 1.89 1.61
N THR A 168 29.39 1.89 1.09
CA THR A 168 30.60 2.14 1.87
C THR A 168 30.93 3.63 1.87
N THR A 169 31.62 4.09 2.92
CA THR A 169 32.17 5.45 2.97
C THR A 169 33.07 5.76 1.76
N ALA A 170 33.86 4.79 1.29
CA ALA A 170 34.71 4.97 0.11
C ALA A 170 33.90 5.22 -1.17
N GLN A 171 32.82 4.47 -1.40
CA GLN A 171 31.92 4.69 -2.55
C GLN A 171 31.24 6.06 -2.48
N LEU A 172 30.78 6.46 -1.29
CA LEU A 172 30.14 7.76 -1.09
C LEU A 172 31.10 8.92 -1.32
N ASN A 173 32.31 8.84 -0.75
CA ASN A 173 33.35 9.85 -0.96
C ASN A 173 33.74 9.96 -2.44
N ALA A 174 33.91 8.82 -3.13
CA ALA A 174 34.20 8.79 -4.56
C ALA A 174 33.09 9.42 -5.42
N ALA A 175 31.84 9.35 -4.95
CA ALA A 175 30.67 9.96 -5.59
C ALA A 175 30.39 11.40 -5.13
N GLY A 176 31.22 11.99 -4.27
CA GLY A 176 30.99 13.32 -3.70
C GLY A 176 29.74 13.41 -2.82
N LYS A 177 29.40 12.33 -2.11
CA LYS A 177 28.25 12.22 -1.20
C LYS A 177 28.71 12.20 0.26
N LEU A 178 27.76 12.48 1.17
CA LEU A 178 28.01 12.44 2.61
C LEU A 178 28.36 11.02 3.05
N ASP A 179 29.45 10.87 3.79
CA ASP A 179 29.90 9.59 4.37
C ASP A 179 28.93 9.04 5.43
N THR A 180 28.16 9.91 6.09
CA THR A 180 27.11 9.56 7.04
C THR A 180 25.96 8.75 6.44
N LEU A 181 25.89 8.67 5.10
CA LEU A 181 24.94 7.82 4.37
C LEU A 181 25.49 6.40 4.14
N ALA A 182 26.64 6.04 4.71
CA ALA A 182 27.17 4.68 4.61
C ALA A 182 26.37 3.71 5.48
N GLY A 183 26.22 2.48 5.01
CA GLY A 183 25.53 1.43 5.75
C GLY A 183 24.83 0.41 4.88
N ASP A 184 24.19 -0.54 5.55
CA ASP A 184 23.26 -1.49 4.95
C ASP A 184 21.85 -0.90 4.95
N HIS A 185 21.35 -0.55 3.77
CA HIS A 185 20.04 0.05 3.58
C HIS A 185 19.04 -0.92 2.96
N ARG A 186 19.36 -2.21 2.86
CA ARG A 186 18.48 -3.23 2.26
C ARG A 186 17.15 -3.37 2.99
N GLY A 187 17.16 -3.11 4.30
CA GLY A 187 15.97 -3.12 5.15
C GLY A 187 15.09 -1.87 5.02
N ASN A 188 15.56 -0.81 4.37
CA ASN A 188 14.81 0.43 4.24
C ASN A 188 13.74 0.31 3.14
N GLU A 189 12.61 0.96 3.39
CA GLU A 189 11.40 0.85 2.58
C GLU A 189 11.54 1.39 1.16
N PHE A 190 10.67 0.86 0.29
CA PHE A 190 10.36 1.51 -0.97
C PHE A 190 9.35 2.64 -0.72
N ALA A 191 9.81 3.90 -0.78
CA ALA A 191 8.97 5.08 -0.56
C ALA A 191 8.22 5.52 -1.84
N GLY A 192 7.50 4.57 -2.44
CA GLY A 192 6.64 4.80 -3.59
C GLY A 192 7.28 4.56 -4.95
N ALA A 193 6.39 4.39 -5.93
CA ALA A 193 6.71 4.09 -7.30
C ALA A 193 5.73 4.80 -8.25
N CYS A 194 6.18 5.16 -9.44
CA CYS A 194 5.30 5.63 -10.51
C CYS A 194 5.91 5.37 -11.89
N PHE A 195 5.04 5.15 -12.88
CA PHE A 195 5.47 5.18 -14.27
C PHE A 195 5.44 6.60 -14.80
N ASP A 196 6.40 6.93 -15.66
CA ASP A 196 6.32 8.13 -16.47
C ASP A 196 5.12 8.05 -17.45
N PRO A 197 4.62 9.19 -17.96
CA PRO A 197 3.46 9.20 -18.86
C PRO A 197 3.62 8.37 -20.14
N THR A 198 4.86 8.14 -20.61
CA THR A 198 5.13 7.30 -21.78
C THR A 198 5.17 5.81 -21.45
N GLY A 199 5.23 5.45 -20.17
CA GLY A 199 5.36 4.08 -19.71
C GLY A 199 6.71 3.43 -19.98
N ARG A 200 7.73 4.25 -20.28
CA ARG A 200 9.09 3.83 -20.57
C ARG A 200 9.94 3.67 -19.32
N TYR A 201 9.68 4.49 -18.30
CA TYR A 201 10.41 4.47 -17.05
C TYR A 201 9.46 4.21 -15.88
N LEU A 202 9.86 3.27 -15.04
CA LEU A 202 9.37 3.12 -13.69
C LEU A 202 10.35 3.85 -12.77
N PHE A 203 9.88 4.86 -12.05
CA PHE A 203 10.61 5.50 -10.97
C PHE A 203 10.24 4.83 -9.65
N VAL A 204 11.25 4.45 -8.86
CA VAL A 204 11.07 3.88 -7.52
C VAL A 204 12.05 4.53 -6.56
N ASN A 205 11.63 4.75 -5.32
CA ASN A 205 12.43 5.43 -4.31
C ASN A 205 12.77 4.50 -3.15
N ILE A 206 13.98 4.63 -2.61
CA ILE A 206 14.35 4.09 -1.29
C ILE A 206 14.44 5.26 -0.32
N GLN A 207 13.63 5.24 0.75
CA GLN A 207 13.43 6.38 1.66
C GLN A 207 14.75 6.90 2.24
N THR A 208 15.52 5.99 2.83
CA THR A 208 16.85 6.25 3.39
C THR A 208 17.83 5.32 2.69
N PRO A 209 18.90 5.82 2.04
CA PRO A 209 19.48 7.16 2.17
C PRO A 209 18.91 8.20 1.19
N GLY A 210 17.76 7.96 0.56
CA GLY A 210 17.16 8.87 -0.41
C GLY A 210 17.68 8.63 -1.82
N ILE A 211 17.34 7.48 -2.40
CA ILE A 211 17.76 7.09 -3.75
C ILE A 211 16.53 6.93 -4.64
N THR A 212 16.55 7.57 -5.81
CA THR A 212 15.58 7.33 -6.88
C THR A 212 16.23 6.52 -7.98
N PHE A 213 15.58 5.43 -8.39
CA PHE A 213 15.97 4.63 -9.54
C PHE A 213 15.03 4.93 -10.71
N ALA A 214 15.58 4.96 -11.92
CA ALA A 214 14.81 4.94 -13.17
C ALA A 214 15.04 3.60 -13.86
N ILE A 215 14.02 2.75 -13.89
CA ILE A 215 14.06 1.41 -14.49
C ILE A 215 13.44 1.51 -15.89
N SER A 216 14.09 1.01 -16.93
CA SER A 216 13.63 1.15 -18.33
C SER A 216 13.02 -0.12 -18.94
N GLY A 217 12.72 -1.13 -18.13
CA GLY A 217 12.15 -2.41 -18.59
C GLY A 217 13.17 -3.36 -19.22
N PRO A 218 12.69 -4.51 -19.74
CA PRO A 218 11.99 -4.55 -21.03
C PRO A 218 10.47 -4.80 -20.89
N TRP A 219 9.68 -3.74 -20.64
CA TRP A 219 8.27 -3.83 -20.22
C TRP A 219 7.35 -4.64 -21.14
N ALA A 220 7.60 -4.63 -22.45
CA ALA A 220 6.80 -5.40 -23.41
C ALA A 220 6.85 -6.93 -23.21
N LYS A 221 7.77 -7.44 -22.37
CA LYS A 221 7.89 -8.86 -22.04
C LYS A 221 7.12 -9.26 -20.77
N GLY A 222 6.41 -8.33 -20.14
CA GLY A 222 5.72 -8.58 -18.88
C GLY A 222 4.48 -7.71 -18.70
N PRO A 223 3.76 -7.92 -17.58
CA PRO A 223 2.54 -7.18 -17.28
C PRO A 223 2.80 -5.76 -16.75
N LEU A 224 4.00 -5.51 -16.18
CA LEU A 224 4.43 -4.21 -15.65
C LEU A 224 4.88 -3.25 -16.73
#